data_AF-A0A1T0ABV5-F1
#
_entry.id   AF-A0A1T0ABV5-F1
#
_cell.length_a   1.000
_cell.length_b   1.000
_cell.length_c   1.000
_cell.angle_alpha   90.00
_cell.angle_beta   90.00
_cell.angle_gamma   90.00
#
_symmetry.space_group_name_H-M   'P 1'
#
loop_
_entity.id
_entity.type
_entity.pdbx_description
1 polymer ?
#
loop_
_entity_poly.entity_id
_entity_poly.type
_entity_poly.pdbx_seq_one_letter_code
_entity_poly.pdbx_strand_id
1 'polypeptide(L)'
;MSLLDKFKRLFQASSKSTQSKNPAHTQKSNAADYDENDEQLDDALWDNFRNFLDAQHTLKTTDTPHLHPITTLISLWLDEQQFKYEHRKPNRSQNQALASVHHLIMRFSDDAIDWTCVFRINEYNQLVSLFGVLPDTVPQSHFAPMLVQIAKANLNIGFGSIELDPNDGEVRAKLSFDAEFTTINERSLFTYLQGLAGLTELAQKLYDDVLGDDDISSDVRQYLPDEVDDEPSSDYFTPTERAQ
;
A
#
# COMPACT_ATOMS: atom_id res chain seq x y z
N MET A 1 -4.13 -8.79 -18.35
CA MET A 1 -5.22 -8.09 -17.61
C MET A 1 -4.55 -7.31 -16.50
N SER A 2 -4.75 -5.98 -16.41
CA SER A 2 -3.99 -5.10 -15.51
C SER A 2 -4.22 -5.43 -14.03
N LEU A 3 -3.21 -5.23 -13.20
CA LEU A 3 -3.27 -5.36 -11.74
C LEU A 3 -4.39 -4.50 -11.14
N LEU A 4 -4.60 -3.31 -11.72
CA LEU A 4 -5.73 -2.43 -11.44
C LEU A 4 -7.07 -3.09 -11.83
N ASP A 5 -7.13 -3.93 -12.87
CA ASP A 5 -8.31 -4.73 -13.22
C ASP A 5 -8.54 -5.91 -12.28
N LYS A 6 -7.48 -6.52 -11.73
CA LYS A 6 -7.60 -7.52 -10.64
C LYS A 6 -8.11 -6.86 -9.36
N PHE A 7 -7.57 -5.70 -8.98
CA PHE A 7 -8.10 -4.91 -7.86
C PHE A 7 -9.55 -4.48 -8.12
N LYS A 8 -9.88 -3.89 -9.28
CA LYS A 8 -11.26 -3.55 -9.68
C LYS A 8 -12.19 -4.76 -9.74
N ARG A 9 -11.69 -5.95 -10.10
CA ARG A 9 -12.47 -7.20 -10.07
C ARG A 9 -12.67 -7.72 -8.65
N LEU A 10 -11.71 -7.60 -7.75
CA LEU A 10 -11.93 -7.85 -6.32
C LEU A 10 -13.00 -6.90 -5.77
N PHE A 11 -12.98 -5.62 -6.16
CA PHE A 11 -14.06 -4.67 -5.86
C PHE A 11 -15.42 -5.06 -6.47
N GLN A 12 -15.45 -5.54 -7.72
CA GLN A 12 -16.69 -5.98 -8.39
C GLN A 12 -17.18 -7.37 -7.93
N ALA A 13 -16.31 -8.23 -7.40
CA ALA A 13 -16.66 -9.57 -6.91
C ALA A 13 -17.15 -9.51 -5.47
N SER A 14 -16.57 -8.66 -4.63
CA SER A 14 -17.09 -8.32 -3.29
C SER A 14 -18.51 -7.73 -3.37
N SER A 15 -18.78 -6.91 -4.39
CA SER A 15 -20.13 -6.37 -4.66
C SER A 15 -21.09 -7.31 -5.43
N LYS A 16 -20.62 -8.48 -5.91
CA LYS A 16 -21.44 -9.48 -6.63
C LYS A 16 -21.71 -10.75 -5.84
N SER A 17 -21.08 -10.97 -4.69
CA SER A 17 -21.29 -12.17 -3.86
C SER A 17 -22.63 -12.19 -3.11
N THR A 18 -23.40 -11.10 -3.14
CA THR A 18 -24.76 -11.03 -2.56
C THR A 18 -25.90 -11.46 -3.50
N GLN A 19 -25.62 -12.14 -4.62
CA GLN A 19 -26.67 -12.77 -5.43
C GLN A 19 -26.57 -14.29 -5.41
N SER A 20 -27.06 -14.88 -4.31
CA SER A 20 -27.45 -16.29 -4.28
C SER A 20 -28.89 -16.45 -4.78
N LYS A 21 -29.03 -17.33 -5.77
CA LYS A 21 -30.24 -17.67 -6.51
C LYS A 21 -31.26 -18.40 -5.62
N ASN A 22 -32.56 -18.10 -5.81
CA ASN A 22 -33.63 -19.11 -5.90
C ASN A 22 -34.94 -18.54 -6.52
N PRO A 23 -35.85 -19.40 -7.00
CA PRO A 23 -36.49 -19.23 -8.32
C PRO A 23 -37.91 -18.64 -8.34
N ALA A 24 -38.22 -18.03 -9.49
CA ALA A 24 -39.53 -17.85 -10.16
C ALA A 24 -40.83 -17.68 -9.33
N HIS A 25 -41.41 -16.47 -9.38
CA HIS A 25 -42.81 -16.29 -9.79
C HIS A 25 -43.15 -14.82 -10.21
N THR A 26 -43.59 -14.70 -11.47
CA THR A 26 -44.60 -13.83 -12.12
C THR A 26 -44.88 -12.37 -11.66
N GLN A 27 -44.57 -11.43 -12.57
CA GLN A 27 -45.22 -10.14 -12.96
C GLN A 27 -45.97 -9.25 -11.94
N LYS A 28 -45.54 -7.98 -11.80
CA LYS A 28 -46.20 -6.77 -12.39
C LYS A 28 -45.46 -5.47 -12.01
N SER A 29 -45.58 -4.50 -12.92
CA SER A 29 -45.08 -3.12 -12.91
C SER A 29 -45.77 -2.19 -11.88
N ASN A 30 -45.03 -1.34 -11.18
CA ASN A 30 -45.14 0.14 -11.22
C ASN A 30 -44.31 0.85 -10.13
N ALA A 31 -43.75 1.99 -10.55
CA ALA A 31 -43.25 3.18 -9.86
C ALA A 31 -43.12 3.26 -8.31
N ALA A 32 -41.94 3.78 -7.94
CA ALA A 32 -41.62 4.63 -6.78
C ALA A 32 -41.81 4.03 -5.36
N ASP A 33 -40.69 3.62 -4.77
CA ASP A 33 -40.26 4.11 -3.46
C ASP A 33 -38.76 3.80 -3.30
N TYR A 34 -37.96 4.81 -2.96
CA TYR A 34 -36.59 4.61 -2.49
C TYR A 34 -36.71 4.18 -1.02
N ASP A 35 -36.66 2.87 -0.78
CA ASP A 35 -36.63 2.29 0.56
C ASP A 35 -35.18 2.35 1.08
N GLU A 36 -34.95 3.22 2.06
CA GLU A 36 -33.74 3.30 2.87
C GLU A 36 -33.62 2.04 3.72
N ASN A 37 -33.05 0.93 3.23
CA ASN A 37 -32.61 -0.18 4.07
C ASN A 37 -31.72 -1.14 3.28
N ASP A 38 -30.43 -0.83 3.13
CA ASP A 38 -29.44 -1.87 2.78
C ASP A 38 -28.00 -1.46 3.14
N GLU A 39 -27.74 -1.20 4.43
CA GLU A 39 -26.39 -1.29 5.01
C GLU A 39 -26.50 -1.84 6.44
N GLN A 40 -26.84 -3.12 6.57
CA GLN A 40 -26.55 -3.90 7.79
C GLN A 40 -25.84 -5.20 7.39
N LEU A 41 -24.70 -5.06 6.72
CA LEU A 41 -23.71 -6.13 6.61
C LEU A 41 -22.71 -5.98 7.76
N ASP A 42 -23.14 -6.60 8.87
CA ASP A 42 -22.44 -7.06 10.07
C ASP A 42 -21.63 -6.06 10.91
N ASP A 43 -22.29 -4.98 11.33
CA ASP A 43 -21.86 -4.17 12.47
C ASP A 43 -21.57 -5.03 13.71
N ALA A 44 -22.26 -6.16 13.89
CA ALA A 44 -22.04 -7.04 15.04
C ALA A 44 -20.70 -7.77 15.00
N LEU A 45 -20.15 -8.07 13.81
CA LEU A 45 -18.85 -8.73 13.65
C LEU A 45 -17.71 -7.73 13.85
N TRP A 46 -17.86 -6.51 13.33
CA TRP A 46 -16.94 -5.40 13.62
C TRP A 46 -17.05 -4.92 15.07
N ASP A 47 -18.22 -4.96 15.69
CA ASP A 47 -18.40 -4.64 17.11
C ASP A 47 -17.83 -5.75 17.99
N ASN A 48 -17.96 -7.03 17.63
CA ASN A 48 -17.27 -8.11 18.33
C ASN A 48 -15.74 -7.99 18.22
N PHE A 49 -15.24 -7.54 17.07
CA PHE A 49 -13.83 -7.27 16.86
C PHE A 49 -13.35 -6.01 17.60
N ARG A 50 -14.13 -4.92 17.62
CA ARG A 50 -13.88 -3.74 18.45
C ARG A 50 -13.90 -4.08 19.93
N ASN A 51 -14.87 -4.87 20.38
CA ASN A 51 -14.95 -5.37 21.75
C ASN A 51 -13.75 -6.25 22.10
N PHE A 52 -13.24 -7.05 21.16
CA PHE A 52 -12.00 -7.80 21.33
C PHE A 52 -10.78 -6.87 21.46
N LEU A 53 -10.68 -5.84 20.62
CA LEU A 53 -9.60 -4.84 20.69
C LEU A 53 -9.68 -3.99 21.97
N ASP A 54 -10.86 -3.54 22.37
CA ASP A 54 -11.10 -2.79 23.60
C ASP A 54 -10.84 -3.65 24.84
N ALA A 55 -11.15 -4.96 24.79
CA ALA A 55 -10.76 -5.92 25.82
C ALA A 55 -9.24 -6.09 25.94
N GLN A 56 -8.49 -5.87 24.85
CA GLN A 56 -7.03 -5.86 24.89
C GLN A 56 -6.44 -4.52 25.34
N HIS A 57 -7.10 -3.40 25.04
CA HIS A 57 -6.73 -2.07 25.55
C HIS A 57 -7.05 -1.89 27.04
N THR A 58 -8.04 -2.62 27.59
CA THR A 58 -8.38 -2.60 29.02
C THR A 58 -7.50 -3.51 29.88
N LEU A 59 -6.65 -4.35 29.28
CA LEU A 59 -5.57 -5.05 29.98
C LEU A 59 -4.38 -4.11 30.22
N LYS A 60 -4.60 -3.09 31.05
CA LYS A 60 -3.50 -2.43 31.74
C LYS A 60 -2.97 -3.38 32.82
N THR A 61 -1.67 -3.64 32.75
CA THR A 61 -0.83 -4.25 33.77
C THR A 61 -1.00 -5.74 34.03
N THR A 62 -0.60 -6.58 33.07
CA THR A 62 0.12 -7.83 33.38
C THR A 62 1.09 -8.16 32.24
N ASP A 63 2.36 -8.35 32.61
CA ASP A 63 3.47 -8.76 31.74
C ASP A 63 3.13 -9.97 30.85
N THR A 64 2.61 -9.73 29.64
CA THR A 64 2.51 -10.77 28.59
C THR A 64 3.14 -10.25 27.30
N PRO A 65 4.38 -10.65 26.96
CA PRO A 65 5.17 -10.08 25.85
C PRO A 65 4.70 -10.42 24.42
N HIS A 66 3.48 -10.92 24.21
CA HIS A 66 3.06 -11.55 22.94
C HIS A 66 1.64 -11.19 22.50
N LEU A 67 1.26 -9.93 22.62
CA LEU A 67 0.19 -9.38 21.81
C LEU A 67 0.86 -8.86 20.53
N HIS A 68 0.64 -9.56 19.41
CA HIS A 68 1.00 -9.11 18.05
C HIS A 68 -0.26 -8.58 17.37
N PRO A 69 -0.88 -7.49 17.88
CA PRO A 69 -2.19 -7.08 17.40
C PRO A 69 -2.11 -6.74 15.91
N ILE A 70 -1.13 -5.94 15.48
CA ILE A 70 -1.08 -5.40 14.13
C ILE A 70 -0.87 -6.51 13.10
N THR A 71 0.11 -7.39 13.31
CA THR A 71 0.38 -8.52 12.41
C THR A 71 -0.82 -9.44 12.32
N THR A 72 -1.51 -9.70 13.45
CA THR A 72 -2.70 -10.55 13.47
C THR A 72 -3.84 -9.91 12.68
N LEU A 73 -4.10 -8.61 12.88
CA LEU A 73 -5.15 -7.90 12.14
C LEU A 73 -4.92 -7.94 10.63
N ILE A 74 -3.71 -7.62 10.19
CA ILE A 74 -3.37 -7.61 8.77
C ILE A 74 -3.42 -9.03 8.20
N SER A 75 -2.93 -10.03 8.93
CA SER A 75 -2.97 -11.44 8.50
C SER A 75 -4.40 -11.95 8.32
N LEU A 76 -5.28 -11.70 9.29
CA LEU A 76 -6.69 -12.09 9.20
C LEU A 76 -7.38 -11.46 8.00
N TRP A 77 -7.15 -10.17 7.77
CA TRP A 77 -7.69 -9.49 6.60
C TRP A 77 -7.14 -10.09 5.30
N LEU A 78 -5.84 -10.39 5.22
CA LEU A 78 -5.26 -11.06 4.04
C LEU A 78 -5.87 -12.45 3.80
N ASP A 79 -6.10 -13.22 4.87
CA ASP A 79 -6.75 -14.53 4.81
C ASP A 79 -8.20 -14.43 4.33
N GLU A 80 -8.98 -13.46 4.84
CA GLU A 80 -10.36 -13.17 4.42
C GLU A 80 -10.43 -12.81 2.93
N GLN A 81 -9.48 -12.01 2.44
CA GLN A 81 -9.36 -11.66 1.03
C GLN A 81 -8.73 -12.78 0.17
N GLN A 82 -8.40 -13.93 0.77
CA GLN A 82 -7.78 -15.09 0.12
C GLN A 82 -6.42 -14.80 -0.53
N PHE A 83 -5.69 -13.80 -0.03
CA PHE A 83 -4.33 -13.54 -0.49
C PHE A 83 -3.38 -14.64 -0.02
N LYS A 84 -2.49 -15.08 -0.92
CA LYS A 84 -1.40 -15.98 -0.56
C LYS A 84 -0.19 -15.14 -0.16
N TYR A 85 0.34 -15.40 1.04
CA TYR A 85 1.52 -14.69 1.54
C TYR A 85 2.46 -15.60 2.33
N GLU A 86 3.73 -15.20 2.39
CA GLU A 86 4.75 -15.78 3.27
C GLU A 86 4.87 -14.91 4.54
N HIS A 87 4.81 -15.51 5.73
CA HIS A 87 5.07 -14.82 6.99
C HIS A 87 6.49 -15.09 7.49
N ARG A 88 7.37 -14.08 7.41
CA ARG A 88 8.68 -14.13 8.06
C ARG A 88 8.58 -13.51 9.45
N LYS A 89 8.70 -14.34 10.47
CA LYS A 89 8.68 -13.94 11.88
C LYS A 89 10.03 -13.36 12.30
N PRO A 90 10.06 -12.47 13.31
CA PRO A 90 11.31 -11.92 13.82
C PRO A 90 12.23 -13.03 14.33
N ASN A 91 13.53 -12.86 14.06
CA ASN A 91 14.53 -13.76 14.59
C ASN A 91 14.82 -13.41 16.05
N ARG A 92 14.39 -14.28 16.98
CA ARG A 92 14.53 -14.08 18.44
C ARG A 92 15.98 -14.01 18.92
N SER A 93 16.98 -14.28 18.07
CA SER A 93 18.40 -14.21 18.42
C SER A 93 19.03 -12.81 18.25
N GLN A 94 18.29 -11.80 17.77
CA GLN A 94 18.77 -10.43 17.58
C GLN A 94 18.17 -9.45 18.60
N ASN A 95 18.81 -8.28 18.74
CA ASN A 95 18.42 -7.18 19.63
C ASN A 95 16.90 -7.01 19.76
N GLN A 96 16.44 -6.76 20.98
CA GLN A 96 15.02 -6.75 21.39
C GLN A 96 14.11 -5.86 20.51
N ALA A 97 14.64 -4.77 19.95
CA ALA A 97 13.91 -3.86 19.06
C ALA A 97 13.76 -4.36 17.60
N LEU A 98 14.63 -5.27 17.14
CA LEU A 98 14.48 -5.96 15.85
C LEU A 98 13.72 -7.28 16.00
N ALA A 99 13.66 -7.82 17.22
CA ALA A 99 12.92 -9.02 17.57
C ALA A 99 11.37 -8.84 17.53
N SER A 100 10.88 -7.65 17.17
CA SER A 100 9.46 -7.33 17.00
C SER A 100 9.03 -7.07 15.55
N VAL A 101 9.93 -7.23 14.57
CA VAL A 101 9.64 -6.94 13.16
C VAL A 101 9.18 -8.19 12.42
N HIS A 102 7.94 -8.17 11.94
CA HIS A 102 7.35 -9.20 11.09
C HIS A 102 7.34 -8.74 9.63
N HIS A 103 7.44 -9.70 8.70
CA HIS A 103 7.20 -9.44 7.28
C HIS A 103 6.10 -10.34 6.73
N LEU A 104 5.09 -9.76 6.08
CA LEU A 104 4.08 -10.47 5.31
C LEU A 104 4.33 -10.18 3.82
N ILE A 105 4.64 -11.21 3.05
CA ILE A 105 5.19 -11.07 1.70
C ILE A 105 4.23 -11.71 0.69
N MET A 106 3.73 -10.90 -0.24
CA MET A 106 2.84 -11.32 -1.32
C MET A 106 3.52 -11.10 -2.66
N ARG A 107 3.37 -12.04 -3.58
CA ARG A 107 3.85 -11.87 -4.96
C ARG A 107 2.69 -11.56 -5.88
N PHE A 108 2.85 -10.50 -6.66
CA PHE A 108 1.92 -10.10 -7.70
C PHE A 108 2.58 -10.31 -9.05
N SER A 109 1.84 -10.93 -9.95
CA SER A 109 2.28 -11.21 -11.31
C SER A 109 1.05 -11.12 -12.21
N ASP A 110 1.18 -10.36 -13.28
CA ASP A 110 0.24 -10.33 -14.40
C ASP A 110 0.99 -10.23 -15.74
N ASP A 111 0.27 -10.04 -16.83
CA ASP A 111 0.89 -10.00 -18.17
C ASP A 111 1.77 -8.75 -18.40
N ALA A 112 1.70 -7.75 -17.52
CA ALA A 112 2.35 -6.45 -17.68
C ALA A 112 3.48 -6.23 -16.67
N ILE A 113 3.28 -6.58 -15.39
CA ILE A 113 4.24 -6.27 -14.32
C ILE A 113 4.28 -7.40 -13.28
N ASP A 114 5.49 -7.86 -12.98
CA ASP A 114 5.79 -8.69 -11.82
C ASP A 114 6.33 -7.81 -10.70
N TRP A 115 5.87 -8.00 -9.46
CA TRP A 115 6.41 -7.29 -8.29
C TRP A 115 6.05 -8.00 -6.98
N THR A 116 6.77 -7.65 -5.91
CA THR A 116 6.53 -8.21 -4.56
C THR A 116 6.02 -7.13 -3.61
N CYS A 117 4.88 -7.37 -2.97
CA CYS A 117 4.41 -6.55 -1.87
C CYS A 117 4.95 -7.08 -0.54
N VAL A 118 5.55 -6.21 0.26
CA VAL A 118 6.06 -6.55 1.60
C VAL A 118 5.43 -5.62 2.63
N PHE A 119 4.61 -6.16 3.53
CA PHE A 119 4.33 -5.49 4.79
C PHE A 119 5.51 -5.75 5.73
N ARG A 120 6.12 -4.68 6.24
CA ARG A 120 7.06 -4.71 7.35
C ARG A 120 6.40 -4.08 8.56
N ILE A 121 6.12 -4.90 9.55
CA ILE A 121 5.31 -4.55 10.72
C ILE A 121 6.23 -4.57 11.92
N ASN A 122 6.43 -3.43 12.56
CA ASN A 122 7.15 -3.36 13.82
C ASN A 122 6.15 -3.19 14.96
N GLU A 123 5.88 -4.28 15.67
CA GLU A 123 4.91 -4.29 16.78
C GLU A 123 5.34 -3.38 17.94
N TYR A 124 6.64 -3.17 18.14
CA TYR A 124 7.15 -2.41 19.27
C TYR A 124 6.87 -0.91 19.15
N ASN A 125 7.07 -0.35 17.96
CA ASN A 125 6.84 1.08 17.70
C ASN A 125 5.58 1.34 16.87
N GLN A 126 4.77 0.31 16.62
CA GLN A 126 3.51 0.37 15.89
C GLN A 126 3.60 0.94 14.46
N LEU A 127 4.80 0.97 13.86
CA LEU A 127 4.97 1.41 12.49
C LEU A 127 4.79 0.25 11.51
N VAL A 128 3.98 0.51 10.48
CA VAL A 128 3.80 -0.40 9.35
C VAL A 128 4.34 0.28 8.10
N SER A 129 5.29 -0.36 7.44
CA SER A 129 5.73 0.01 6.11
C SER A 129 5.25 -1.01 5.09
N LEU A 130 4.82 -0.54 3.93
CA LEU A 130 4.47 -1.34 2.78
C LEU A 130 5.48 -1.03 1.68
N PHE A 131 5.99 -2.07 1.04
CA PHE A 131 6.90 -1.94 -0.09
C PHE A 131 6.35 -2.65 -1.30
N GLY A 132 6.39 -2.01 -2.46
CA GLY A 132 6.20 -2.64 -3.75
C GLY A 132 7.54 -2.74 -4.44
N VAL A 133 8.12 -3.93 -4.49
CA VAL A 133 9.49 -4.18 -4.92
C VAL A 133 9.49 -4.75 -6.33
N LEU A 134 10.20 -4.07 -7.25
CA LEU A 134 10.41 -4.57 -8.60
C LEU A 134 11.36 -5.78 -8.59
N PRO A 135 11.20 -6.76 -9.49
CA PRO A 135 11.96 -8.01 -9.48
C PRO A 135 13.38 -7.83 -9.98
N ASP A 136 13.59 -6.89 -10.91
CA ASP A 136 14.87 -6.63 -11.55
C ASP A 136 15.55 -5.42 -10.93
N THR A 137 16.88 -5.46 -10.89
CA THR A 137 17.69 -4.37 -10.36
C THR A 137 18.14 -3.43 -11.46
N VAL A 138 18.38 -2.18 -11.09
CA VAL A 138 18.98 -1.18 -11.97
C VAL A 138 20.49 -1.44 -12.01
N PRO A 139 21.12 -1.52 -13.19
CA PRO A 139 22.58 -1.59 -13.26
C PRO A 139 23.21 -0.27 -12.82
N GLN A 140 24.39 -0.32 -12.20
CA GLN A 140 25.06 0.86 -11.62
C GLN A 140 25.25 2.01 -12.62
N SER A 141 25.45 1.72 -13.91
CA SER A 141 25.55 2.74 -14.98
C SER A 141 24.30 3.61 -15.11
N HIS A 142 23.15 3.11 -14.69
CA HIS A 142 21.85 3.78 -14.77
C HIS A 142 21.39 4.39 -13.43
N PHE A 143 22.22 4.35 -12.39
CA PHE A 143 21.85 4.92 -11.08
C PHE A 143 21.63 6.43 -11.15
N ALA A 144 22.50 7.17 -11.84
CA ALA A 144 22.37 8.62 -11.97
C ALA A 144 21.04 9.04 -12.64
N PRO A 145 20.68 8.53 -13.84
CA PRO A 145 19.38 8.86 -14.44
C PRO A 145 18.21 8.39 -13.57
N MET A 146 18.28 7.17 -12.99
CA MET A 146 17.21 6.64 -12.16
C MET A 146 16.95 7.49 -10.91
N LEU A 147 18.00 7.89 -10.18
CA LEU A 147 17.88 8.73 -8.98
C LEU A 147 17.23 10.08 -9.30
N VAL A 148 17.58 10.69 -10.43
CA VAL A 148 17.00 11.97 -10.85
C VAL A 148 15.53 11.81 -11.26
N GLN A 149 15.19 10.75 -12.01
CA GLN A 149 13.81 10.47 -12.38
C GLN A 149 12.93 10.19 -11.16
N ILE A 150 13.42 9.39 -10.21
CA ILE A 150 12.73 9.15 -8.93
C ILE A 150 12.54 10.46 -8.16
N ALA A 151 13.57 11.30 -8.06
CA ALA A 151 13.47 12.59 -7.37
C ALA A 151 12.41 13.49 -8.02
N LYS A 152 12.38 13.59 -9.35
CA LYS A 152 11.37 14.36 -10.11
C LYS A 152 9.96 13.80 -9.89
N ALA A 153 9.80 12.48 -9.90
CA ALA A 153 8.51 11.83 -9.67
C ALA A 153 7.99 12.10 -8.25
N ASN A 154 8.86 11.95 -7.23
CA ASN A 154 8.50 12.13 -5.83
C ASN A 154 8.01 13.55 -5.50
N LEU A 155 8.37 14.59 -6.27
CA LEU A 155 7.82 15.95 -6.08
C LEU A 155 6.29 16.01 -6.26
N ASN A 156 5.73 15.12 -7.09
CA ASN A 156 4.30 15.08 -7.40
C ASN A 156 3.56 13.94 -6.69
N ILE A 157 4.26 13.11 -5.90
CA ILE A 157 3.66 12.02 -5.15
C ILE A 157 3.17 12.55 -3.80
N GLY A 158 1.85 12.65 -3.65
CA GLY A 158 1.23 13.10 -2.39
C GLY A 158 1.13 12.02 -1.31
N PHE A 159 1.36 10.75 -1.67
CA PHE A 159 1.19 9.62 -0.76
C PHE A 159 2.26 8.56 -1.06
N GLY A 160 3.26 8.46 -0.18
CA GLY A 160 4.38 7.54 -0.33
C GLY A 160 5.56 8.10 -1.10
N SER A 161 6.43 7.20 -1.56
CA SER A 161 7.61 7.54 -2.36
C SER A 161 8.10 6.36 -3.17
N ILE A 162 8.90 6.63 -4.20
CA ILE A 162 9.71 5.63 -4.88
C ILE A 162 11.15 5.79 -4.38
N GLU A 163 11.84 4.69 -4.15
CA GLU A 163 13.23 4.62 -3.66
C GLU A 163 14.06 3.70 -4.57
N LEU A 164 15.34 4.03 -4.73
CA LEU A 164 16.38 3.14 -5.27
C LEU A 164 17.33 2.80 -4.12
N ASP A 165 17.60 1.51 -3.92
CA ASP A 165 18.65 1.07 -3.01
C ASP A 165 20.01 1.11 -3.75
N PRO A 166 20.94 2.00 -3.35
CA PRO A 166 22.20 2.15 -4.07
C PRO A 166 23.17 0.98 -3.84
N ASN A 167 22.88 0.06 -2.92
CA ASN A 167 23.77 -1.06 -2.63
C ASN A 167 23.60 -2.23 -3.61
N ASP A 168 22.39 -2.45 -4.12
CA ASP A 168 22.05 -3.58 -4.99
C ASP A 168 21.22 -3.18 -6.22
N GLY A 169 20.79 -1.93 -6.32
CA GLY A 169 19.99 -1.43 -7.45
C GLY A 169 18.51 -1.78 -7.36
N GLU A 170 18.02 -2.26 -6.22
CA GLU A 170 16.59 -2.54 -6.00
C GLU A 170 15.77 -1.25 -6.11
N VAL A 171 14.70 -1.27 -6.92
CA VAL A 171 13.71 -0.19 -6.99
C VAL A 171 12.47 -0.61 -6.20
N ARG A 172 12.02 0.26 -5.30
CA ARG A 172 10.84 0.01 -4.48
C ARG A 172 9.94 1.22 -4.34
N ALA A 173 8.65 1.02 -4.52
CA ALA A 173 7.63 1.92 -3.98
C ALA A 173 7.49 1.69 -2.47
N LYS A 174 7.18 2.75 -1.71
CA LYS A 174 7.03 2.69 -0.27
C LYS A 174 5.87 3.53 0.21
N LEU A 175 5.07 2.93 1.09
CA LEU A 175 4.11 3.61 1.94
C LEU A 175 4.40 3.28 3.39
N SER A 176 4.02 4.16 4.31
CA SER A 176 4.12 3.87 5.73
C SER A 176 3.02 4.58 6.49
N PHE A 177 2.53 3.94 7.54
CA PHE A 177 1.56 4.53 8.46
C PHE A 177 1.88 4.12 9.89
N ASP A 178 1.43 4.96 10.81
CA ASP A 178 1.49 4.70 12.24
C ASP A 178 0.19 4.05 12.67
N ALA A 179 0.26 2.79 13.13
CA ALA A 179 -0.90 2.03 13.56
C ALA A 179 -1.47 2.52 14.91
N GLU A 180 -0.72 3.33 15.68
CA GLU A 180 -1.25 3.97 16.89
C GLU A 180 -2.34 5.01 16.55
N PHE A 181 -2.14 5.74 15.44
CA PHE A 181 -3.04 6.83 15.02
C PHE A 181 -3.92 6.49 13.82
N THR A 182 -3.64 5.39 13.14
CA THR A 182 -4.40 4.93 11.98
C THR A 182 -5.25 3.74 12.36
N THR A 183 -6.58 3.86 12.21
CA THR A 183 -7.45 2.69 12.34
C THR A 183 -7.15 1.68 11.22
N ILE A 184 -6.68 0.50 11.61
CA ILE A 184 -6.51 -0.64 10.71
C ILE A 184 -7.87 -1.28 10.51
N ASN A 185 -8.44 -1.12 9.32
CA ASN A 185 -9.67 -1.74 8.89
C ASN A 185 -9.59 -2.07 7.39
N GLU A 186 -10.61 -2.72 6.87
CA GLU A 186 -10.67 -3.12 5.46
C GLU A 186 -10.43 -1.93 4.52
N ARG A 187 -11.11 -0.80 4.73
CA ARG A 187 -11.00 0.39 3.88
C ARG A 187 -9.58 0.97 3.88
N SER A 188 -8.95 1.11 5.03
CA SER A 188 -7.59 1.66 5.12
C SER A 188 -6.58 0.73 4.46
N LEU A 189 -6.64 -0.58 4.73
CA LEU A 189 -5.74 -1.57 4.13
C LEU A 189 -5.88 -1.64 2.60
N PHE A 190 -7.10 -1.61 2.07
CA PHE A 190 -7.30 -1.52 0.62
C PHE A 190 -6.74 -0.23 0.03
N THR A 191 -6.94 0.90 0.70
CA THR A 191 -6.40 2.19 0.26
C THR A 191 -4.87 2.16 0.18
N TYR A 192 -4.21 1.59 1.21
CA TYR A 192 -2.76 1.42 1.22
C TYR A 192 -2.27 0.51 0.09
N LEU A 193 -2.90 -0.65 -0.11
CA LEU A 193 -2.50 -1.55 -1.21
C LEU A 193 -2.73 -0.94 -2.58
N GLN A 194 -3.83 -0.23 -2.79
CA GLN A 194 -4.12 0.43 -4.07
C GLN A 194 -3.12 1.57 -4.34
N GLY A 195 -2.82 2.39 -3.33
CA GLY A 195 -1.78 3.42 -3.43
C GLY A 195 -0.42 2.81 -3.76
N LEU A 196 -0.06 1.71 -3.08
CA LEU A 196 1.21 1.01 -3.33
C LEU A 196 1.28 0.45 -4.74
N ALA A 197 0.21 -0.18 -5.23
CA ALA A 197 0.16 -0.72 -6.59
C ALA A 197 0.36 0.39 -7.63
N GLY A 198 -0.34 1.52 -7.49
CA GLY A 198 -0.16 2.67 -8.39
C GLY A 198 1.27 3.26 -8.37
N LEU A 199 1.89 3.35 -7.19
CA LEU A 199 3.29 3.76 -7.09
C LEU A 199 4.25 2.74 -7.71
N THR A 200 3.94 1.45 -7.61
CA THR A 200 4.77 0.38 -8.18
C THR A 200 4.67 0.36 -9.70
N GLU A 201 3.48 0.60 -10.26
CA GLU A 201 3.29 0.81 -11.70
C GLU A 201 4.09 2.03 -12.20
N LEU A 202 4.07 3.13 -11.45
CA LEU A 202 4.90 4.30 -11.76
C LEU A 202 6.40 3.97 -11.67
N ALA A 203 6.82 3.23 -10.64
CA ALA A 203 8.21 2.81 -10.49
C ALA A 203 8.68 1.93 -11.66
N GLN A 204 7.85 0.98 -12.11
CA GLN A 204 8.13 0.16 -13.29
C GLN A 204 8.25 1.03 -14.54
N LYS A 205 7.34 2.00 -14.73
CA LYS A 205 7.43 2.92 -15.86
C LYS A 205 8.74 3.70 -15.87
N LEU A 206 9.16 4.24 -14.71
CA LEU A 206 10.44 4.95 -14.61
C LEU A 206 11.63 4.02 -14.88
N TYR A 207 11.56 2.78 -14.40
CA TYR A 207 12.56 1.75 -14.67
C TYR A 207 12.67 1.49 -16.18
N ASP A 208 11.55 1.22 -16.86
CA ASP A 208 11.52 0.96 -18.30
C ASP A 208 12.00 2.18 -19.11
N ASP A 209 11.54 3.38 -18.74
CA ASP A 209 11.94 4.64 -19.40
C ASP A 209 13.46 4.86 -19.28
N VAL A 210 14.07 4.57 -18.12
CA VAL A 210 15.52 4.76 -17.89
C VAL A 210 16.36 3.66 -18.55
N LEU A 211 15.93 2.40 -18.49
CA LEU A 211 16.68 1.28 -19.09
C LEU A 211 16.52 1.20 -20.61
N GLY A 212 15.49 1.85 -21.16
CA GLY A 212 15.30 1.99 -22.61
C GLY A 212 16.12 3.12 -23.24
N ASP A 213 16.83 3.94 -22.46
CA ASP A 213 17.67 5.02 -22.96
C ASP A 213 19.10 4.54 -23.26
N ASP A 214 19.53 4.68 -24.51
CA ASP A 214 20.87 4.29 -24.95
C ASP A 214 21.92 5.37 -24.65
N ASP A 215 21.53 6.62 -24.38
CA ASP A 215 22.42 7.77 -24.16
C ASP A 215 22.51 8.14 -22.67
N ILE A 216 22.94 7.16 -21.87
CA ILE A 216 23.07 7.33 -20.41
C ILE A 216 24.46 7.80 -19.99
N SER A 217 24.47 8.73 -19.05
CA SER A 217 25.64 9.21 -18.32
C SER A 217 25.58 8.87 -16.84
N SER A 218 26.74 8.57 -16.25
CA SER A 218 26.88 8.43 -14.81
C SER A 218 26.95 9.77 -14.07
N ASP A 219 27.11 10.89 -14.78
CA ASP A 219 27.17 12.22 -14.16
C ASP A 219 25.76 12.77 -13.94
N VAL A 220 25.33 12.80 -12.68
CA VAL A 220 24.00 13.30 -12.26
C VAL A 220 23.72 14.71 -12.82
N ARG A 221 24.74 15.55 -12.96
CA ARG A 221 24.62 16.92 -13.46
C ARG A 221 24.02 17.00 -14.86
N GLN A 222 24.16 15.96 -15.68
CA GLN A 222 23.63 15.95 -17.05
C GLN A 222 22.10 15.79 -17.11
N TYR A 223 21.46 15.42 -15.99
CA TYR A 223 20.00 15.26 -15.90
C TYR A 223 19.31 16.38 -15.13
N LEU A 224 20.09 17.31 -14.59
CA LEU A 224 19.64 18.50 -13.89
C LEU A 224 19.54 19.68 -14.89
N PRO A 225 18.65 20.65 -14.64
CA PRO A 225 18.61 21.87 -15.45
C PRO A 225 19.92 22.67 -15.28
N ASP A 226 20.38 23.30 -16.37
CA ASP A 226 21.63 24.09 -16.40
C ASP A 226 21.54 25.36 -15.52
N GLU A 227 20.35 25.92 -15.37
CA GLU A 227 20.05 27.07 -14.51
C GLU A 227 18.84 26.72 -13.63
N VAL A 228 18.97 26.96 -12.32
CA VAL A 228 17.83 27.06 -11.42
C VAL A 228 17.47 28.54 -11.44
N ASP A 229 16.25 28.89 -11.86
CA ASP A 229 15.79 30.29 -11.80
C ASP A 229 16.04 30.85 -10.39
N ASP A 230 16.93 31.83 -10.28
CA ASP A 230 17.30 32.51 -9.03
C ASP A 230 16.19 33.45 -8.53
N GLU A 231 15.13 33.65 -9.30
CA GLU A 231 13.94 34.34 -8.79
C GLU A 231 13.20 33.41 -7.82
N PRO A 232 13.10 33.76 -6.53
CA PRO A 232 12.26 33.00 -5.63
C PRO A 232 10.83 33.15 -6.14
N SER A 233 10.28 32.09 -6.74
CA SER A 233 8.83 32.01 -6.89
C SER A 233 8.29 32.14 -5.47
N SER A 234 7.64 33.27 -5.17
CA SER A 234 7.17 33.62 -3.82
C SER A 234 6.10 32.67 -3.29
N ASP A 235 5.77 31.63 -4.06
CA ASP A 235 4.57 30.83 -3.92
C ASP A 235 4.94 29.38 -3.59
N TYR A 236 5.78 29.20 -2.57
CA TYR A 236 5.87 27.89 -1.92
C TYR A 236 4.53 27.60 -1.23
N PHE A 237 3.79 26.63 -1.76
CA PHE A 237 2.55 26.13 -1.16
C PHE A 237 1.51 27.23 -0.88
N THR A 238 1.23 28.13 -1.83
CA THR A 238 0.09 29.06 -1.68
C THR A 238 -1.19 28.25 -1.48
N PRO A 239 -1.90 28.40 -0.34
CA PRO A 239 -3.19 27.76 -0.14
C PRO A 239 -4.12 28.19 -1.26
N THR A 240 -4.78 27.23 -1.94
CA THR A 240 -5.88 27.57 -2.84
C THR A 240 -6.91 28.34 -2.01
N GLU A 241 -7.10 29.63 -2.31
CA GLU A 241 -8.01 30.47 -1.55
C GLU A 241 -9.37 29.81 -1.47
N ARG A 242 -9.90 29.79 -0.25
CA ARG A 242 -11.18 29.17 0.13
C ARG A 242 -12.25 29.48 -0.91
N ALA A 243 -12.94 28.45 -1.38
CA ALA A 243 -14.24 28.62 -2.02
C ALA A 243 -15.14 29.40 -1.05
N GLN A 244 -15.47 30.64 -1.43
CA GLN A 244 -16.55 31.42 -0.83
C GLN A 244 -17.89 30.96 -1.41
#